data_AF-A0A3A9XWB1-F1
#
_entry.id   AF-A0A3A9XWB1-F1
#
_cell.length_a   1.000
_cell.length_b   1.000
_cell.length_c   1.000
_cell.angle_alpha   90.00
_cell.angle_beta   90.00
_cell.angle_gamma   90.00
#
_symmetry.space_group_name_H-M   'P 1'
#
loop_
_entity.id
_entity.type
_entity.pdbx_description
1 polymer ?
#
loop_
_entity_poly.entity_id
_entity_poly.type
_entity_poly.pdbx_seq_one_letter_code
_entity_poly.pdbx_strand_id
1 'polypeptide(L)'
;MSRTCFVEFNRSGFWALSDSLAVLLGQAVVVAEEMAADRHSAAFEDVVDQLRASAVVTDLGLLVAEDWRGDRLDLLIQLIEEANRRLGERGRVTASEVRGWTALGDDVIELRRDTVDTAPVVELGQAVLQLLREHLPPAPEGTWWFYGVEGGRQTIVMRNVES
;
A
#
# COMPACT_ATOMS: atom_id res chain seq x y z
N MET A 1 -4.02 -5.40 -15.37
CA MET A 1 -3.05 -4.64 -14.57
C MET A 1 -2.71 -3.33 -15.25
N SER A 2 -2.92 -2.22 -14.54
CA SER A 2 -2.47 -0.86 -14.79
C SER A 2 -1.05 -0.67 -14.24
N ARG A 3 -0.36 0.40 -14.65
CA ARG A 3 0.95 0.78 -14.08
C ARG A 3 0.80 1.60 -12.81
N THR A 4 -0.36 2.23 -12.65
CA THR A 4 -0.69 3.09 -11.51
C THR A 4 -2.02 2.66 -10.92
N CYS A 5 -2.16 2.85 -9.62
CA CYS A 5 -3.37 2.58 -8.86
C CYS A 5 -3.65 3.73 -7.91
N PHE A 6 -4.87 3.80 -7.39
CA PHE A 6 -5.28 4.85 -6.48
C PHE A 6 -5.29 4.35 -5.04
N VAL A 7 -4.87 5.22 -4.11
CA VAL A 7 -4.96 4.99 -2.68
C VAL A 7 -5.90 6.04 -2.12
N GLU A 8 -6.95 5.61 -1.41
CA GLU A 8 -8.01 6.50 -0.94
C GLU A 8 -8.44 6.15 0.49
N PHE A 9 -8.70 7.19 1.27
CA PHE A 9 -9.38 7.13 2.56
C PHE A 9 -10.08 8.46 2.83
N ASN A 10 -11.32 8.42 3.34
CA ASN A 10 -12.12 9.61 3.64
C ASN A 10 -12.13 10.65 2.50
N ARG A 11 -12.35 10.18 1.26
CA ARG A 11 -12.42 11.02 0.04
C ARG A 11 -11.15 11.81 -0.29
N SER A 12 -10.05 11.50 0.39
CA SER A 12 -8.71 12.01 0.12
C SER A 12 -7.87 10.88 -0.43
N GLY A 13 -6.96 11.19 -1.34
CA GLY A 13 -6.18 10.14 -1.96
C GLY A 13 -5.06 10.64 -2.86
N PHE A 14 -4.30 9.67 -3.38
CA PHE A 14 -3.18 9.91 -4.26
C PHE A 14 -2.97 8.72 -5.19
N TRP A 15 -2.19 8.92 -6.24
CA TRP A 15 -1.78 7.85 -7.14
C TRP A 15 -0.50 7.17 -6.63
N ALA A 16 -0.39 5.88 -6.84
CA ALA A 16 0.80 5.10 -6.52
C ALA A 16 1.22 4.25 -7.72
N LEU A 17 2.53 3.98 -7.84
CA LEU A 17 3.03 2.95 -8.74
C LEU A 17 2.57 1.57 -8.24
N SER A 18 1.92 0.79 -9.10
CA SER A 18 1.26 -0.47 -8.71
C SER A 18 2.22 -1.49 -8.08
N ASP A 19 3.41 -1.67 -8.66
CA ASP A 19 4.42 -2.60 -8.12
C ASP A 19 4.86 -2.19 -6.70
N SER A 20 5.06 -0.89 -6.47
CA SER A 20 5.49 -0.36 -5.17
C SER A 20 4.41 -0.54 -4.11
N LEU A 21 3.13 -0.32 -4.48
CA LEU A 21 2.02 -0.59 -3.57
C LEU A 21 1.92 -2.08 -3.27
N ALA A 22 2.02 -2.95 -4.28
CA ALA A 22 1.97 -4.40 -4.08
C ALA A 22 3.03 -4.91 -3.11
N VAL A 23 4.28 -4.42 -3.23
CA VAL A 23 5.37 -4.75 -2.29
C VAL A 23 5.05 -4.29 -0.87
N LEU A 24 4.56 -3.06 -0.69
CA LEU A 24 4.17 -2.55 0.62
C LEU A 24 3.08 -3.40 1.28
N LEU A 25 2.00 -3.67 0.54
CA LEU A 25 0.84 -4.40 1.06
C LEU A 25 1.17 -5.87 1.30
N GLY A 26 1.93 -6.52 0.41
CA GLY A 26 2.38 -7.90 0.63
C GLY A 26 3.28 -8.02 1.86
N GLN A 27 4.18 -7.06 2.09
CA GLN A 27 4.98 -7.04 3.32
C GLN A 27 4.10 -6.83 4.57
N ALA A 28 3.04 -6.03 4.49
CA ALA A 28 2.07 -5.86 5.57
C ALA A 28 1.29 -7.15 5.86
N VAL A 29 0.94 -7.95 4.84
CA VAL A 29 0.34 -9.28 5.02
C VAL A 29 1.33 -10.24 5.69
N VAL A 30 2.61 -10.24 5.29
CA VAL A 30 3.66 -11.03 5.96
C VAL A 30 3.75 -10.68 7.44
N VAL A 31 3.75 -9.38 7.77
CA VAL A 31 3.74 -8.91 9.18
C VAL A 31 2.50 -9.40 9.90
N ALA A 32 1.33 -9.30 9.27
CA ALA A 32 0.08 -9.73 9.87
C ALA A 32 0.10 -11.23 10.21
N GLU A 33 0.50 -12.09 9.28
CA GLU A 33 0.58 -13.55 9.51
C GLU A 33 1.53 -13.91 10.67
N GLU A 34 2.65 -13.19 10.82
CA GLU A 34 3.55 -13.37 11.97
C GLU A 34 2.90 -12.92 13.29
N MET A 35 2.03 -11.91 13.26
CA MET A 35 1.27 -11.44 14.43
C MET A 35 0.03 -12.28 14.75
N ALA A 36 -0.50 -13.01 13.77
CA ALA A 36 -1.75 -13.76 13.86
C ALA A 36 -1.70 -14.90 14.90
N ALA A 37 -0.50 -15.39 15.25
CA ALA A 37 -0.30 -16.45 16.24
C ALA A 37 -1.00 -16.16 17.59
N ASP A 38 -1.27 -14.88 17.89
CA ASP A 38 -1.92 -14.43 19.13
C ASP A 38 -3.23 -13.64 18.91
N ARG A 39 -3.74 -13.51 17.67
CA ARG A 39 -4.89 -12.64 17.34
C ARG A 39 -5.79 -13.20 16.24
N HIS A 40 -7.05 -13.48 16.59
CA HIS A 40 -8.12 -13.86 15.65
C HIS A 40 -9.41 -13.08 15.94
N SER A 41 -9.45 -11.82 15.52
CA SER A 41 -10.66 -10.99 15.58
C SER A 41 -11.20 -10.74 14.17
N ALA A 42 -12.50 -10.48 14.05
CA ALA A 42 -13.12 -10.12 12.76
C ALA A 42 -12.45 -8.87 12.15
N ALA A 43 -12.06 -7.90 12.98
CA ALA A 43 -11.32 -6.73 12.52
C ALA A 43 -9.96 -7.09 11.91
N PHE A 44 -9.30 -8.13 12.43
CA PHE A 44 -8.03 -8.60 11.88
C PHE A 44 -8.21 -9.27 10.52
N GLU A 45 -9.17 -10.19 10.42
CA GLU A 45 -9.48 -10.89 9.17
C GLU A 45 -9.87 -9.89 8.06
N ASP A 46 -10.76 -8.94 8.35
CA ASP A 46 -11.18 -7.91 7.38
C ASP A 46 -10.00 -7.10 6.83
N VAL A 47 -9.07 -6.70 7.71
CA VAL A 47 -7.90 -5.89 7.32
C VAL A 47 -6.94 -6.71 6.48
N VAL A 48 -6.64 -7.95 6.89
CA VAL A 48 -5.70 -8.82 6.18
C VAL A 48 -6.24 -9.23 4.82
N ASP A 49 -7.53 -9.55 4.72
CA ASP A 49 -8.15 -9.93 3.45
C ASP A 49 -8.15 -8.77 2.45
N GLN A 50 -8.43 -7.55 2.90
CA GLN A 50 -8.29 -6.37 2.04
C GLN A 50 -6.85 -6.18 1.57
N LEU A 51 -5.87 -6.25 2.48
CA LEU A 51 -4.45 -6.08 2.13
C LEU A 51 -4.00 -7.14 1.12
N ARG A 52 -4.39 -8.40 1.32
CA ARG A 52 -4.09 -9.52 0.41
C ARG A 52 -4.70 -9.28 -0.97
N ALA A 53 -5.98 -8.95 -1.04
CA ALA A 53 -6.66 -8.68 -2.30
C ALA A 53 -6.02 -7.51 -3.07
N SER A 54 -5.73 -6.40 -2.40
CA SER A 54 -5.08 -5.22 -2.99
C SER A 54 -3.62 -5.46 -3.41
N ALA A 55 -2.90 -6.32 -2.69
CA ALA A 55 -1.52 -6.67 -3.04
C ALA A 55 -1.46 -7.53 -4.31
N VAL A 56 -2.34 -8.53 -4.41
CA VAL A 56 -2.40 -9.48 -5.54
C VAL A 56 -3.04 -8.86 -6.77
N VAL A 57 -4.14 -8.12 -6.58
CA VAL A 57 -4.89 -7.46 -7.65
C VAL A 57 -4.63 -5.95 -7.58
N THR A 58 -3.47 -5.53 -8.08
CA THR A 58 -3.01 -4.13 -7.98
C THR A 58 -3.94 -3.11 -8.64
N ASP A 59 -4.84 -3.55 -9.50
CA ASP A 59 -5.87 -2.70 -10.13
C ASP A 59 -6.93 -2.23 -9.13
N LEU A 60 -7.07 -2.91 -7.99
CA LEU A 60 -7.93 -2.48 -6.88
C LEU A 60 -7.38 -1.25 -6.15
N GLY A 61 -6.05 -1.04 -6.19
CA GLY A 61 -5.41 -0.03 -5.35
C GLY A 61 -5.62 -0.33 -3.86
N LEU A 62 -5.60 0.70 -3.02
CA LEU A 62 -5.96 0.59 -1.60
C LEU A 62 -7.08 1.59 -1.29
N LEU A 63 -8.32 1.10 -1.35
CA LEU A 63 -9.52 1.89 -1.08
C LEU A 63 -10.04 1.53 0.30
N VAL A 64 -9.64 2.30 1.32
CA VAL A 64 -10.03 2.05 2.70
C VAL A 64 -11.45 2.56 2.92
N ALA A 65 -12.33 1.69 3.40
CA ALA A 65 -13.74 2.04 3.55
C ALA A 65 -13.93 3.20 4.52
N GLU A 66 -14.87 4.10 4.21
CA GLU A 66 -15.10 5.33 4.99
C GLU A 66 -15.51 5.05 6.44
N ASP A 67 -16.06 3.88 6.73
CA ASP A 67 -16.51 3.46 8.05
C ASP A 67 -15.41 2.75 8.88
N TRP A 68 -14.22 2.51 8.31
CA TRP A 68 -13.10 1.94 9.06
C TRP A 68 -12.62 2.91 10.13
N ARG A 69 -12.88 2.56 11.39
CA ARG A 69 -12.52 3.33 12.60
C ARG A 69 -12.13 2.37 13.72
N GLY A 70 -11.47 2.90 14.74
CA GLY A 70 -11.01 2.12 15.90
C GLY A 70 -10.10 0.96 15.45
N ASP A 71 -10.34 -0.22 16.00
CA ASP A 71 -9.49 -1.40 15.86
C ASP A 71 -9.05 -1.73 14.43
N ARG A 72 -9.94 -1.60 13.42
CA ARG A 72 -9.57 -1.88 12.02
C ARG A 72 -8.56 -0.86 11.48
N LEU A 73 -8.80 0.42 11.73
CA LEU A 73 -7.92 1.50 11.27
C LEU A 73 -6.60 1.48 12.03
N ASP A 74 -6.64 1.26 13.35
CA ASP A 74 -5.45 1.15 14.19
C ASP A 74 -4.59 -0.05 13.79
N LEU A 75 -5.20 -1.19 13.49
CA LEU A 75 -4.50 -2.37 12.99
C LEU A 75 -3.88 -2.11 11.61
N LEU A 76 -4.62 -1.51 10.66
CA LEU A 76 -4.07 -1.18 9.35
C LEU A 76 -2.85 -0.26 9.48
N ILE A 77 -2.94 0.79 10.31
CA ILE A 77 -1.82 1.70 10.60
C ILE A 77 -0.64 0.90 11.16
N GLN A 78 -0.86 0.05 12.17
CA GLN A 78 0.19 -0.77 12.78
C GLN A 78 0.90 -1.66 11.77
N LEU A 79 0.15 -2.35 10.90
CA LEU A 79 0.70 -3.25 9.89
C LEU A 79 1.53 -2.49 8.84
N ILE A 80 1.04 -1.33 8.37
CA ILE A 80 1.76 -0.49 7.41
C ILE A 80 3.03 0.10 8.05
N GLU A 81 2.99 0.52 9.31
CA GLU A 81 4.18 1.04 10.01
C GLU A 81 5.29 -0.01 10.09
N GLU A 82 4.95 -1.22 10.53
CA GLU A 82 5.92 -2.30 10.69
C GLU A 82 6.44 -2.80 9.34
N ALA A 83 5.57 -2.92 8.33
CA ALA A 83 5.98 -3.24 6.97
C ALA A 83 6.96 -2.19 6.41
N ASN A 84 6.64 -0.91 6.62
CA ASN A 84 7.47 0.20 6.17
C ASN A 84 8.84 0.20 6.88
N ARG A 85 8.86 -0.03 8.20
CA ARG A 85 10.11 -0.17 8.97
C ARG A 85 11.01 -1.28 8.41
N ARG A 86 10.46 -2.48 8.17
CA ARG A 86 11.21 -3.62 7.62
C ARG A 86 11.72 -3.35 6.20
N LEU A 87 10.92 -2.70 5.35
CA LEU A 87 11.35 -2.33 4.00
C LEU A 87 12.44 -1.24 4.02
N GLY A 88 12.40 -0.34 5.00
CA GLY A 88 13.43 0.69 5.21
C GLY A 88 14.81 0.15 5.60
N GLU A 89 14.87 -1.04 6.18
CA GLU A 89 16.13 -1.74 6.49
C GLU A 89 16.74 -2.43 5.26
N ARG A 90 16.03 -2.41 4.14
CA ARG A 90 16.39 -3.07 2.89
C ARG A 90 16.71 -2.03 1.84
N GLY A 91 17.48 -2.43 0.82
CA GLY A 91 17.72 -1.58 -0.36
C GLY A 91 16.80 -1.90 -1.55
N ARG A 92 16.47 -3.18 -1.72
CA ARG A 92 15.65 -3.68 -2.85
C ARG A 92 14.91 -4.96 -2.48
N VAL A 93 13.83 -5.22 -3.20
CA VAL A 93 13.08 -6.49 -3.20
C VAL A 93 13.01 -7.02 -4.62
N THR A 94 13.13 -8.33 -4.80
CA THR A 94 13.05 -8.97 -6.13
C THR A 94 11.66 -9.57 -6.34
N ALA A 95 11.23 -9.67 -7.60
CA ALA A 95 10.00 -10.36 -7.95
C ALA A 95 10.00 -11.82 -7.46
N SER A 96 11.13 -12.52 -7.57
CA SER A 96 11.25 -13.89 -7.06
C SER A 96 11.05 -13.99 -5.55
N GLU A 97 11.50 -13.00 -4.80
CA GLU A 97 11.32 -12.99 -3.35
C GLU A 97 9.87 -12.72 -2.98
N VAL A 98 9.24 -11.73 -3.63
CA VAL A 98 7.83 -11.39 -3.43
C VAL A 98 6.92 -12.57 -3.78
N ARG A 99 7.20 -13.30 -4.87
CA ARG A 99 6.48 -14.53 -5.21
C ARG A 99 6.66 -15.64 -4.16
N GLY A 100 7.73 -15.58 -3.38
CA GLY A 100 8.02 -16.55 -2.31
C GLY A 100 7.35 -16.21 -0.97
N TRP A 101 6.59 -15.11 -0.87
CA TRP A 101 5.88 -14.74 0.35
C TRP A 101 4.68 -15.66 0.58
N THR A 102 4.88 -16.72 1.36
CA THR A 102 3.86 -17.74 1.67
C THR A 102 2.65 -17.20 2.44
N ALA A 103 2.77 -16.01 3.05
CA ALA A 103 1.69 -15.32 3.75
C ALA A 103 0.47 -14.99 2.86
N LEU A 104 0.65 -15.05 1.54
CA LEU A 104 -0.39 -14.86 0.54
C LEU A 104 -1.13 -16.17 0.18
N GLY A 105 -0.73 -17.31 0.76
CA GLY A 105 -1.30 -18.61 0.44
C GLY A 105 -0.92 -19.05 -0.98
N ASP A 106 -1.92 -19.45 -1.77
CA ASP A 106 -1.75 -19.83 -3.18
C ASP A 106 -1.71 -18.61 -4.12
N ASP A 107 -2.04 -17.42 -3.62
CA ASP A 107 -1.99 -16.19 -4.40
C ASP A 107 -0.57 -15.66 -4.52
N VAL A 108 -0.26 -15.10 -5.69
CA VAL A 108 1.08 -14.61 -6.02
C VAL A 108 1.00 -13.16 -6.47
N ILE A 109 1.87 -12.31 -5.90
CA ILE A 109 2.07 -10.95 -6.40
C ILE A 109 2.95 -11.01 -7.65
N GLU A 110 2.38 -10.60 -8.78
CA GLU A 110 3.08 -10.51 -10.06
C GLU A 110 3.57 -9.08 -10.32
N LEU A 111 4.82 -8.81 -9.95
CA LEU A 111 5.47 -7.54 -10.24
C LEU A 111 5.79 -7.42 -11.73
N ARG A 112 5.65 -6.21 -12.29
CA ARG A 112 6.05 -5.92 -13.68
C ARG A 112 7.56 -5.81 -13.84
N ARG A 113 8.26 -5.50 -12.76
CA ARG A 113 9.71 -5.32 -12.71
C ARG A 113 10.34 -6.47 -11.93
N ASP A 114 11.52 -6.90 -12.36
CA ASP A 114 12.28 -7.94 -11.66
C ASP A 114 12.77 -7.49 -10.28
N THR A 115 12.95 -6.18 -10.10
CA THR A 115 13.39 -5.57 -8.85
C THR A 115 12.67 -4.26 -8.59
N VAL A 116 12.38 -4.00 -7.31
CA VAL A 116 11.81 -2.75 -6.80
C VAL A 116 12.73 -2.22 -5.72
N ASP A 117 13.18 -0.97 -5.85
CA ASP A 117 13.91 -0.28 -4.80
C ASP A 117 12.96 0.04 -3.64
N THR A 118 13.39 -0.19 -2.40
CA THR A 118 12.53 -0.01 -1.23
C THR A 118 12.37 1.44 -0.82
N ALA A 119 13.30 2.35 -1.17
CA ALA A 119 13.22 3.75 -0.79
C ALA A 119 11.92 4.44 -1.30
N PRO A 120 11.52 4.32 -2.58
CA PRO A 120 10.21 4.78 -3.04
C PRO A 120 9.02 4.11 -2.37
N VAL A 121 9.14 2.82 -2.02
CA VAL A 121 8.10 2.06 -1.31
C VAL A 121 7.91 2.60 0.11
N VAL A 122 9.01 2.97 0.76
CA VAL A 122 9.01 3.53 2.12
C VAL A 122 8.36 4.91 2.16
N GLU A 123 8.70 5.77 1.19
CA GLU A 123 8.04 7.07 1.03
C GLU A 123 6.54 6.91 0.74
N LEU A 124 6.16 5.94 -0.11
CA LEU A 124 4.77 5.58 -0.33
C LEU A 124 4.08 5.14 0.97
N GLY A 125 4.71 4.27 1.77
CA GLY A 125 4.17 3.86 3.07
C GLY A 125 3.98 5.02 4.03
N GLN A 126 4.89 6.01 4.03
CA GLN A 126 4.72 7.22 4.82
C GLN A 126 3.53 8.06 4.36
N ALA A 127 3.31 8.17 3.04
CA ALA A 127 2.14 8.84 2.49
C ALA A 127 0.82 8.12 2.83
N VAL A 128 0.80 6.78 2.77
CA VAL A 128 -0.34 5.97 3.24
C VAL A 128 -0.63 6.28 4.71
N LEU A 129 0.38 6.28 5.59
CA LEU A 129 0.19 6.58 7.00
C LEU A 129 -0.30 8.00 7.26
N GLN A 130 0.22 8.99 6.53
CA GLN A 130 -0.27 10.36 6.61
C GLN A 130 -1.74 10.46 6.15
N LEU A 131 -2.12 9.72 5.11
CA LEU A 131 -3.48 9.66 4.62
C LEU A 131 -4.43 9.03 5.65
N LEU A 132 -4.09 7.85 6.19
CA LEU A 132 -4.90 7.15 7.20
C LEU A 132 -5.05 7.95 8.50
N ARG A 133 -4.06 8.78 8.81
CA ARG A 133 -4.09 9.70 9.96
C ARG A 133 -4.76 11.02 9.64
N GLU A 134 -5.23 11.24 8.40
CA GLU A 134 -5.84 12.49 7.95
C GLU A 134 -4.90 13.72 8.05
N HIS A 135 -3.60 13.48 7.91
CA HIS A 135 -2.52 14.48 7.93
C HIS A 135 -1.80 14.62 6.58
N LEU A 136 -2.26 13.94 5.53
CA LEU A 136 -1.65 14.06 4.20
C LEU A 136 -1.79 15.51 3.70
N PRO A 137 -0.69 16.19 3.37
CA PRO A 137 -0.78 17.55 2.85
C PRO A 137 -1.48 17.54 1.47
N PRO A 138 -2.26 18.59 1.16
CA PRO A 138 -2.87 18.70 -0.15
C PRO A 138 -1.80 18.73 -1.25
N ALA A 139 -2.12 18.12 -2.39
CA ALA A 139 -1.29 18.25 -3.58
C ALA A 139 -1.33 19.70 -4.12
N PRO A 140 -0.31 20.14 -4.88
CA PRO A 140 -0.38 21.40 -5.60
C PRO A 140 -1.65 21.51 -6.45
N GLU A 141 -2.17 22.74 -6.58
CA GLU A 141 -3.41 23.01 -7.31
C GLU A 141 -3.39 22.41 -8.73
N GLY A 142 -4.49 21.76 -9.11
CA GLY A 142 -4.63 21.10 -10.42
C GLY A 142 -3.81 19.81 -10.57
N THR A 143 -3.27 19.25 -9.48
CA THR A 143 -2.49 18.01 -9.52
C THR A 143 -2.91 17.02 -8.44
N TRP A 144 -2.61 15.74 -8.67
CA TRP A 144 -2.59 14.70 -7.64
C TRP A 144 -1.16 14.40 -7.22
N TRP A 145 -0.96 14.04 -5.95
CA TRP A 145 0.27 13.37 -5.55
C TRP A 145 0.43 12.02 -6.27
N PHE A 146 1.69 11.68 -6.58
CA PHE A 146 2.08 10.41 -7.17
C PHE A 146 3.30 9.83 -6.44
N TYR A 147 3.13 8.69 -5.78
CA TYR A 147 4.13 8.05 -4.91
C TYR A 147 4.61 6.70 -5.45
N GLY A 148 5.69 6.18 -4.85
CA GLY A 148 6.24 4.86 -5.19
C GLY A 148 7.06 4.85 -6.48
N VAL A 149 7.46 6.01 -6.99
CA VAL A 149 8.31 6.13 -8.18
C VAL A 149 9.77 6.39 -7.82
N GLU A 150 10.67 5.91 -8.67
CA GLU A 150 12.10 6.23 -8.56
C GLU A 150 12.32 7.74 -8.62
N GLY A 151 13.23 8.23 -7.78
CA GLY A 151 13.48 9.67 -7.61
C GLY A 151 12.55 10.36 -6.60
N GLY A 152 11.59 9.64 -6.03
CA GLY A 152 10.72 10.11 -4.95
C GLY A 152 9.39 10.68 -5.44
N ARG A 153 8.58 11.24 -4.53
CA ARG A 153 7.23 11.73 -4.84
C ARG A 153 7.20 12.73 -5.99
N GLN A 154 6.17 12.61 -6.81
CA GLN A 154 5.89 13.48 -7.95
C GLN A 154 4.44 13.97 -7.89
N THR A 155 4.06 14.79 -8.87
CA THR A 155 2.68 15.20 -9.07
C THR A 155 2.24 14.86 -10.49
N ILE A 156 0.98 14.44 -10.65
CA ILE A 156 0.36 14.23 -11.97
C ILE A 156 -0.79 15.21 -12.17
N VAL A 157 -0.93 15.74 -13.38
CA VAL A 157 -1.98 16.73 -13.69
C VAL A 157 -3.35 16.09 -13.59
N MET A 158 -4.27 16.74 -12.88
CA MET A 158 -5.70 16.44 -12.92
C MET A 158 -6.20 16.76 -14.33
N ARG A 159 -6.55 15.76 -15.12
CA ARG A 159 -7.30 16.03 -16.35
C ARG A 159 -8.69 16.49 -15.93
N ASN A 160 -9.02 17.75 -16.20
CA ASN A 160 -10.40 18.21 -16.18
C ASN A 160 -11.17 17.29 -17.13
N VAL A 161 -12.05 16.47 -16.59
CA VAL A 161 -13.13 15.90 -17.38
C VAL A 161 -14.07 17.08 -17.58
N GLU A 162 -13.91 17.79 -18.70
CA GLU A 162 -14.94 18.72 -19.14
C GLU A 162 -16.22 17.90 -19.31
N SER A 163 -17.20 18.20 -18.44
CA SER A 163 -18.55 17.64 -18.44
C SER A 163 -19.35 18.09 -19.66
#